data_AF-A0A5P0YT99-F1
#
_entry.id   AF-A0A5P0YT99-F1
#
_cell.length_a   1.000
_cell.length_b   1.000
_cell.length_c   1.000
_cell.angle_alpha   90.00
_cell.angle_beta   90.00
_cell.angle_gamma   90.00
#
_symmetry.space_group_name_H-M   'P 1'
#
loop_
_entity.id
_entity.type
_entity.pdbx_description
1 polymer ?
#
loop_
_entity_poly.entity_id
_entity_poly.type
_entity_poly.pdbx_seq_one_letter_code
_entity_poly.pdbx_strand_id
1 'polypeptide(L)'
;MSRHPTSNPNSPVLAWAAIVLGALVLPVGIADWNDTVANGGGARTAALTVGLPLGMLIAGPVALVLIRRHRDEVFVLYQRGFTCRRGQDLRAIGWHEITKVRNHQEYATNRVRRMLGYDVWCRVRTRSHGTLLITGFTEDAAKLADTIERRFLQQSGPTPGHAQGRPERSLASGIPLLVIGVAVLAVGAVAFSEVPGLSAEKRALASAVVCPTGTTPTADCVREIPALTVTAGDSWVELRGVAPAHGRVPMLEDDRPGRLSPDEGVTATVWREQVVSLAAHDKRLRTEAHPAGDILPSAAVGTVMLLIGAWCSLRSCRRLWPWRSPRPGAGEGWTRNAWSAVVLSVWAFVVLVVLDVETGLGWAAALWGAPALLLLLLGLRAAWRDGDHLLWRSVLRRAWRTVRRSPAP
;
A
#
# COMPACT_ATOMS: atom_id res chain seq x y z
N MET A 1 15.27 44.62 9.15
CA MET A 1 14.74 43.37 9.73
C MET A 1 13.58 42.94 8.85
N SER A 2 13.61 41.74 8.28
CA SER A 2 12.50 41.21 7.47
C SER A 2 11.85 40.05 8.22
N ARG A 3 10.52 40.03 8.25
CA ARG A 3 9.72 39.02 8.92
C ARG A 3 9.03 38.18 7.85
N HIS A 4 9.15 36.86 7.99
CA HIS A 4 8.67 35.87 7.05
C HIS A 4 7.79 34.86 7.79
N PRO A 5 6.50 35.15 8.01
CA PRO A 5 5.58 34.21 8.62
C PRO A 5 5.31 33.01 7.69
N THR A 6 5.14 31.83 8.26
CA THR A 6 4.67 30.66 7.54
C THR A 6 3.15 30.70 7.46
N SER A 7 2.61 31.21 6.35
CA SER A 7 1.20 31.06 6.02
C SER A 7 1.02 29.73 5.33
N ASN A 8 0.46 28.74 6.02
CA ASN A 8 0.15 27.47 5.38
C ASN A 8 -1.20 27.61 4.64
N PRO A 9 -1.22 27.73 3.28
CA PRO A 9 -2.46 27.83 2.53
C PRO A 9 -3.23 26.51 2.52
N ASN A 10 -2.56 25.40 2.88
CA ASN A 10 -3.21 24.12 3.06
C ASN A 10 -4.09 24.20 4.29
N SER A 11 -5.34 24.55 4.02
CA SER A 11 -6.39 24.58 5.00
C SER A 11 -6.44 23.22 5.70
N PRO A 12 -6.49 23.17 7.04
CA PRO A 12 -6.78 21.92 7.75
C PRO A 12 -8.08 21.29 7.22
N VAL A 13 -8.97 22.08 6.61
CA VAL A 13 -10.17 21.60 5.93
C VAL A 13 -9.85 20.65 4.78
N LEU A 14 -8.82 20.89 3.95
CA LEU A 14 -8.48 19.99 2.85
C LEU A 14 -7.94 18.65 3.36
N ALA A 15 -7.08 18.67 4.38
CA ALA A 15 -6.59 17.44 5.01
C ALA A 15 -7.73 16.65 5.68
N TRP A 16 -8.64 17.33 6.38
CA TRP A 16 -9.84 16.71 6.94
C TRP A 16 -10.79 16.19 5.87
N ALA A 17 -11.02 16.95 4.79
CA ALA A 17 -11.85 16.54 3.67
C ALA A 17 -11.30 15.26 3.04
N ALA A 18 -9.99 15.15 2.83
CA ALA A 18 -9.36 13.93 2.33
C ALA A 18 -9.59 12.74 3.29
N ILE A 19 -9.44 12.93 4.60
CA ILE A 19 -9.72 11.86 5.59
C ILE A 19 -11.19 11.44 5.54
N VAL A 20 -12.11 12.40 5.56
CA VAL A 20 -13.56 12.14 5.59
C VAL A 20 -14.02 11.50 4.28
N LEU A 21 -13.61 12.02 3.13
CA LEU A 21 -13.91 11.42 1.83
C LEU A 21 -13.33 10.02 1.71
N GLY A 22 -12.06 9.83 2.11
CA GLY A 22 -11.44 8.51 2.12
C GLY A 22 -12.21 7.53 3.02
N ALA A 23 -12.60 7.95 4.23
CA ALA A 23 -13.37 7.13 5.16
C ALA A 23 -14.79 6.79 4.65
N LEU A 24 -15.45 7.72 3.95
CA LEU A 24 -16.80 7.53 3.41
C LEU A 24 -16.82 6.66 2.15
N VAL A 25 -15.85 6.82 1.26
CA VAL A 25 -15.81 6.11 -0.03
C VAL A 25 -15.23 4.71 0.11
N LEU A 26 -14.30 4.49 1.04
CA LEU A 26 -13.62 3.20 1.20
C LEU A 26 -14.59 2.01 1.41
N PRO A 27 -15.63 2.09 2.27
CA PRO A 27 -16.58 0.98 2.43
C PRO A 27 -17.33 0.63 1.15
N VAL A 28 -17.70 1.63 0.34
CA VAL A 28 -18.39 1.43 -0.95
C VAL A 28 -17.44 0.76 -1.93
N GLY A 29 -16.19 1.20 -2.00
CA GLY A 29 -15.17 0.58 -2.85
C GLY A 29 -14.86 -0.86 -2.45
N ILE A 30 -14.87 -1.18 -1.14
CA ILE A 30 -14.71 -2.56 -0.66
C ILE A 30 -15.92 -3.43 -1.03
N ALA A 31 -17.14 -2.91 -0.89
CA ALA A 31 -18.36 -3.65 -1.27
C ALA A 31 -18.40 -3.95 -2.78
N ASP A 32 -18.09 -2.93 -3.60
CA ASP A 32 -17.98 -3.05 -5.06
C ASP A 32 -16.87 -4.02 -5.48
N TRP A 33 -15.71 -3.97 -4.81
CA TRP A 33 -14.62 -4.93 -5.01
C TRP A 33 -15.11 -6.36 -4.74
N ASN A 34 -15.78 -6.60 -3.60
CA ASN A 34 -16.27 -7.91 -3.23
C ASN A 34 -17.33 -8.46 -4.20
N ASP A 35 -18.24 -7.60 -4.67
CA ASP A 35 -19.28 -7.99 -5.63
C ASP A 35 -18.68 -8.27 -7.01
N THR A 36 -17.75 -7.42 -7.46
CA THR A 36 -17.00 -7.62 -8.70
C THR A 36 -16.24 -8.95 -8.66
N VAL A 37 -15.59 -9.24 -7.54
CA VAL A 37 -14.89 -10.50 -7.29
C VAL A 37 -15.84 -11.70 -7.28
N ALA A 38 -17.00 -11.58 -6.63
CA ALA A 38 -17.99 -12.65 -6.58
C ALA A 38 -18.61 -12.96 -7.95
N ASN A 39 -18.75 -11.95 -8.81
CA ASN A 39 -19.38 -12.07 -10.13
C ASN A 39 -18.37 -12.25 -11.28
N GLY A 40 -17.08 -12.44 -10.99
CA GLY A 40 -16.04 -12.64 -12.01
C GLY A 40 -15.77 -11.40 -12.88
N GLY A 41 -16.09 -10.20 -12.41
CA GLY A 41 -15.82 -8.95 -13.09
C GLY A 41 -14.33 -8.57 -13.07
N GLY A 42 -13.85 -7.92 -14.13
CA GLY A 42 -12.43 -7.56 -14.26
C GLY A 42 -11.97 -6.52 -13.23
N ALA A 43 -10.83 -6.80 -12.57
CA ALA A 43 -10.32 -6.07 -11.39
C ALA A 43 -9.85 -4.61 -11.59
N ARG A 44 -10.06 -4.00 -12.76
CA ARG A 44 -9.50 -2.68 -13.09
C ARG A 44 -10.19 -1.52 -12.39
N THR A 45 -11.52 -1.58 -12.20
CA THR A 45 -12.28 -0.55 -11.46
C THR A 45 -11.95 -0.57 -9.97
N ALA A 46 -11.67 -1.77 -9.47
CA ALA A 46 -11.53 -2.07 -8.07
C ALA A 46 -10.23 -1.45 -7.45
N ALA A 47 -9.17 -1.32 -8.25
CA ALA A 47 -7.95 -0.60 -7.84
C ALA A 47 -8.19 0.91 -7.61
N LEU A 48 -9.07 1.53 -8.39
CA LEU A 48 -9.43 2.95 -8.24
C LEU A 48 -10.38 3.16 -7.06
N THR A 49 -11.38 2.29 -6.91
CA THR A 49 -12.42 2.42 -5.87
C THR A 49 -11.88 2.13 -4.47
N VAL A 50 -10.87 1.28 -4.31
CA VAL A 50 -10.22 1.01 -3.01
C VAL A 50 -8.93 1.81 -2.82
N GLY A 51 -8.09 1.88 -3.85
CA GLY A 51 -6.75 2.48 -3.74
C GLY A 51 -6.78 3.98 -3.51
N LEU A 52 -7.67 4.71 -4.18
CA LEU A 52 -7.75 6.16 -4.05
C LEU A 52 -8.26 6.61 -2.66
N PRO A 53 -9.36 6.06 -2.12
CA PRO A 53 -9.80 6.37 -0.76
C PRO A 53 -8.77 6.00 0.31
N LEU A 54 -8.09 4.86 0.14
CA LEU A 54 -7.02 4.45 1.05
C LEU A 54 -5.83 5.42 1.00
N GLY A 55 -5.44 5.86 -0.19
CA GLY A 55 -4.43 6.90 -0.39
C GLY A 55 -4.80 8.21 0.31
N MET A 56 -6.06 8.63 0.22
CA MET A 56 -6.58 9.81 0.93
C MET A 56 -6.54 9.66 2.45
N LEU A 57 -6.91 8.48 2.97
CA LEU A 57 -6.85 8.15 4.40
C LEU A 57 -5.42 8.16 4.97
N ILE A 58 -4.41 7.90 4.15
CA ILE A 58 -3.00 7.95 4.56
C ILE A 58 -2.43 9.36 4.39
N ALA A 59 -2.69 10.00 3.24
CA ALA A 59 -2.17 11.32 2.93
C ALA A 59 -2.75 12.42 3.83
N GLY A 60 -4.04 12.31 4.17
CA GLY A 60 -4.76 13.28 5.00
C GLY A 60 -4.15 13.46 6.40
N PRO A 61 -3.93 12.40 7.20
CA PRO A 61 -3.30 12.49 8.52
C PRO A 61 -1.85 12.97 8.45
N VAL A 62 -1.09 12.54 7.44
CA VAL A 62 0.29 13.03 7.22
C VAL A 62 0.27 14.54 6.96
N ALA A 63 -0.61 15.02 6.08
CA ALA A 63 -0.80 16.44 5.83
C ALA A 63 -1.23 17.18 7.10
N LEU A 64 -2.15 16.63 7.90
CA LEU A 64 -2.60 17.24 9.15
C LEU A 64 -1.47 17.36 10.19
N VAL A 65 -0.61 16.34 10.31
CA VAL A 65 0.57 16.35 11.18
C VAL A 65 1.57 17.40 10.72
N LEU A 66 1.81 17.51 9.41
CA LEU A 66 2.70 18.53 8.84
C LEU A 66 2.14 19.94 9.08
N ILE A 67 0.86 20.17 8.79
CA ILE A 67 0.18 21.44 9.06
C ILE A 67 0.32 21.82 10.54
N ARG A 68 0.12 20.86 11.46
CA ARG A 68 0.27 21.10 12.90
C ARG A 68 1.70 21.40 13.31
N ARG A 69 2.69 20.66 12.80
CA ARG A 69 4.10 20.82 13.18
C ARG A 69 4.74 22.12 12.69
N HIS A 70 4.17 22.71 11.65
CA HIS A 70 4.64 23.95 11.04
C HIS A 70 3.71 25.14 11.31
N ARG A 71 2.73 24.96 12.20
CA ARG A 71 1.85 26.03 12.62
C ARG A 71 2.65 27.07 13.43
N ASP A 72 2.41 28.33 13.12
CA ASP A 72 3.00 29.49 13.81
C ASP A 72 4.53 29.60 13.69
N GLU A 73 5.12 28.99 12.65
CA GLU A 73 6.51 29.24 12.30
C GLU A 73 6.68 30.66 11.76
N VAL A 74 7.61 31.42 12.35
CA VAL A 74 7.97 32.76 11.88
C VAL A 74 9.47 32.86 11.85
N PHE A 75 10.00 33.18 10.67
CA PHE A 75 11.41 33.44 10.48
C PHE A 75 11.65 34.95 10.46
N VAL A 76 12.61 35.42 11.24
CA VAL A 76 12.99 36.85 11.26
C VAL A 76 14.48 36.97 11.00
N LEU A 77 14.81 37.71 9.96
CA LEU A 77 16.18 37.94 9.49
C LEU A 77 16.80 39.16 10.20
N TYR A 78 17.96 38.94 10.82
CA TYR A 78 18.77 39.95 11.49
C TYR A 78 20.14 40.07 10.81
N GLN A 79 20.90 41.13 11.14
CA GLN A 79 22.24 41.30 10.58
C GLN A 79 23.22 40.21 11.03
N ARG A 80 23.08 39.69 12.26
CA ARG A 80 23.99 38.70 12.87
C ARG A 80 23.51 37.24 12.79
N GLY A 81 22.31 37.02 12.26
CA GLY A 81 21.70 35.70 12.21
C GLY A 81 20.24 35.76 11.80
N PHE A 82 19.49 34.72 12.13
CA PHE A 82 18.04 34.75 12.03
C PHE A 82 17.42 34.07 13.25
N THR A 83 16.18 34.45 13.57
CA THR A 83 15.40 33.75 14.59
C THR A 83 14.33 32.91 13.92
N CYS A 84 14.06 31.75 14.50
CA CYS A 84 12.92 30.91 14.17
C CYS A 84 12.07 30.80 15.43
N ARG A 85 10.85 31.33 15.35
CA ARG A 85 9.83 31.12 16.38
C ARG A 85 8.91 29.99 15.92
N ARG A 86 8.71 28.98 16.75
CA ARG A 86 7.71 27.91 16.53
C ARG A 86 6.86 27.80 17.79
N GLY A 87 5.64 28.33 17.74
CA GLY A 87 4.81 28.48 18.94
C GLY A 87 5.49 29.39 19.97
N GLN A 88 5.75 28.87 21.16
CA GLN A 88 6.46 29.58 22.25
C GLN A 88 7.98 29.39 22.21
N ASP A 89 8.49 28.46 21.40
CA ASP A 89 9.93 28.18 21.29
C ASP A 89 10.57 29.19 20.33
N LEU A 90 11.40 30.09 20.86
CA LEU A 90 12.17 31.07 20.09
C LEU A 90 13.63 30.63 20.03
N ARG A 91 14.13 30.39 18.82
CA ARG A 91 15.52 29.99 18.59
C ARG A 91 16.22 31.08 17.82
N ALA A 92 17.22 31.70 18.43
CA ALA A 92 18.13 32.61 17.74
C ALA A 92 19.31 31.80 17.20
N ILE A 93 19.58 31.94 15.91
CA ILE A 93 20.66 31.22 15.23
C ILE A 93 21.60 32.23 14.64
N GLY A 94 22.80 32.31 15.22
CA GLY A 94 23.88 33.12 14.69
C GLY A 94 24.35 32.57 13.36
N TRP A 95 24.80 33.43 12.44
CA TRP A 95 25.34 32.96 11.17
C TRP A 95 26.52 31.99 11.35
N HIS A 96 27.35 32.20 12.38
CA HIS A 96 28.47 31.35 12.76
C HIS A 96 28.08 29.95 13.28
N GLU A 97 26.81 29.76 13.67
CA GLU A 97 26.31 28.45 14.11
C GLU A 97 25.87 27.57 12.94
N ILE A 98 25.67 28.18 11.77
CA ILE A 98 25.25 27.47 10.57
C ILE A 98 26.45 26.69 10.04
N THR A 99 26.30 25.37 10.00
CA THR A 99 27.34 24.46 9.50
C THR A 99 27.13 24.09 8.04
N LYS A 100 25.89 24.15 7.56
CA LYS A 100 25.54 23.79 6.18
C LYS A 100 24.21 24.40 5.77
N VAL A 101 24.17 24.97 4.58
CA VAL A 101 22.94 25.36 3.89
C VAL A 101 22.81 24.49 2.64
N ARG A 102 21.61 23.96 2.38
CA ARG A 102 21.25 23.32 1.12
C ARG A 102 19.95 23.92 0.62
N ASN A 103 20.03 24.68 -0.44
CA ASN A 103 18.88 25.27 -1.10
C ASN A 103 18.49 24.39 -2.29
N HIS A 104 17.44 23.59 -2.15
CA HIS A 104 16.83 22.88 -3.28
C HIS A 104 15.71 23.76 -3.83
N GLN A 105 16.10 24.87 -4.45
CA GLN A 105 15.21 25.58 -5.36
C GLN A 105 15.39 24.95 -6.74
N GLU A 106 14.58 23.94 -7.03
CA GLU A 106 14.24 23.70 -8.43
C GLU A 106 13.24 24.79 -8.79
N TYR A 107 13.49 25.54 -9.87
CA TYR A 107 12.52 26.47 -10.44
C TYR A 107 11.28 25.66 -10.85
N ALA A 108 10.39 25.43 -9.88
CA ALA A 108 9.28 24.51 -10.01
C ALA A 108 8.24 25.17 -10.93
N THR A 109 8.28 24.80 -12.20
CA THR A 109 7.25 25.16 -13.19
C THR A 109 5.89 24.52 -12.86
N ASN A 110 5.87 23.47 -12.02
CA ASN A 110 4.66 22.74 -11.67
C ASN A 110 3.85 23.39 -10.53
N ARG A 111 2.67 23.91 -10.87
CA ARG A 111 1.64 24.45 -9.93
C ARG A 111 1.37 23.54 -8.72
N VAL A 112 1.35 22.23 -8.94
CA VAL A 112 1.06 21.23 -7.88
C VAL A 112 2.13 21.25 -6.79
N ARG A 113 3.42 21.36 -7.14
CA ARG A 113 4.51 21.43 -6.15
C ARG A 113 4.44 22.69 -5.31
N ARG A 114 4.10 23.83 -5.91
CA ARG A 114 3.88 25.11 -5.20
C ARG A 114 2.73 25.01 -4.21
N MET A 115 1.62 24.39 -4.62
CA MET A 115 0.47 24.16 -3.72
C MET A 115 0.84 23.28 -2.51
N LEU A 116 1.77 22.34 -2.71
CA LEU A 116 2.30 21.46 -1.66
C LEU A 116 3.49 22.06 -0.89
N GLY A 117 3.91 23.31 -1.19
CA GLY A 117 5.02 23.99 -0.52
C GLY A 117 6.41 23.36 -0.79
N TYR A 118 6.53 22.59 -1.88
CA TYR A 118 7.77 21.93 -2.31
C TYR A 118 8.54 22.71 -3.38
N ASP A 119 8.11 23.92 -3.72
CA ASP A 119 8.82 24.82 -4.63
C ASP A 119 10.08 25.44 -3.99
N VAL A 120 10.07 25.62 -2.66
CA VAL A 120 11.26 26.01 -1.89
C VAL A 120 11.53 24.98 -0.81
N TRP A 121 12.69 24.34 -0.87
CA TRP A 121 13.14 23.40 0.14
C TRP A 121 14.56 23.75 0.60
N CYS A 122 14.67 24.71 1.53
CA CYS A 122 15.96 25.14 2.07
C CYS A 122 16.23 24.50 3.45
N ARG A 123 17.30 23.73 3.54
CA ARG A 123 17.70 22.99 4.73
C ARG A 123 18.92 23.66 5.36
N VAL A 124 18.75 24.18 6.58
CA VAL A 124 19.79 24.87 7.33
C VAL A 124 20.21 23.98 8.51
N ARG A 125 21.44 23.46 8.48
CA ARG A 125 22.00 22.67 9.57
C ARG A 125 22.79 23.59 10.50
N THR A 126 22.44 23.54 11.77
CA THR A 126 23.06 24.33 12.84
C THR A 126 23.85 23.41 13.76
N ARG A 127 24.86 23.94 14.44
CA ARG A 127 25.67 23.19 15.40
C ARG A 127 24.86 22.79 16.66
N SER A 128 24.03 23.71 17.16
CA SER A 128 23.30 23.61 18.44
C SER A 128 21.87 23.08 18.30
N HIS A 129 21.15 23.46 17.24
CA HIS A 129 19.70 23.26 17.14
C HIS A 129 19.27 22.21 16.11
N GLY A 130 20.23 21.49 15.52
CA GLY A 130 19.99 20.46 14.51
C GLY A 130 19.64 21.07 13.15
N THR A 131 18.65 20.48 12.46
CA THR A 131 18.31 20.86 11.07
C THR A 131 16.99 21.60 10.99
N LEU A 132 17.06 22.88 10.63
CA LEU A 132 15.90 23.68 10.24
C LEU A 132 15.55 23.46 8.76
N LEU A 133 14.26 23.57 8.48
CA LEU A 133 13.69 23.44 7.13
C LEU A 133 12.82 24.66 6.90
N ILE A 134 13.11 25.38 5.82
CA ILE A 134 12.31 26.47 5.29
C ILE A 134 11.62 25.89 4.05
N THR A 135 10.29 25.93 4.05
CA THR A 135 9.43 25.38 2.99
C THR A 135 8.79 26.51 2.20
N GLY A 136 8.19 26.19 1.04
CA GLY A 136 7.44 27.14 0.22
C GLY A 136 6.22 27.78 0.90
N PHE A 137 5.79 27.27 2.05
CA PHE A 137 4.73 27.89 2.85
C PHE A 137 5.19 29.12 3.64
N THR A 138 6.49 29.41 3.67
CA THR A 138 7.00 30.63 4.29
C THR A 138 6.83 31.80 3.32
N GLU A 139 6.28 32.93 3.80
CA GLU A 139 6.17 34.14 3.00
C GLU A 139 7.57 34.58 2.54
N ASP A 140 7.72 34.81 1.23
CA ASP A 140 9.00 35.05 0.57
C ASP A 140 10.06 33.96 0.85
N ALA A 141 9.66 32.69 0.98
CA ALA A 141 10.56 31.56 1.26
C ALA A 141 11.80 31.53 0.36
N ALA A 142 11.63 31.80 -0.95
CA ALA A 142 12.72 31.82 -1.91
C ALA A 142 13.75 32.92 -1.58
N LYS A 143 13.28 34.15 -1.37
CA LYS A 143 14.12 35.29 -0.99
C LYS A 143 14.80 35.07 0.36
N LEU A 144 14.09 34.47 1.33
CA LEU A 144 14.63 34.10 2.63
C LEU A 144 15.76 33.05 2.49
N ALA A 145 15.52 31.98 1.73
CA ALA A 145 16.50 30.93 1.46
C ALA A 145 17.76 31.48 0.78
N ASP A 146 17.59 32.30 -0.26
CA ASP A 146 18.70 32.93 -1.00
C ASP A 146 19.50 33.90 -0.12
N THR A 147 18.82 34.60 0.78
CA THR A 147 19.49 35.51 1.72
C THR A 147 20.33 34.73 2.73
N ILE A 148 19.80 33.63 3.27
CA ILE A 148 20.52 32.76 4.19
C ILE A 148 21.73 32.11 3.50
N GLU A 149 21.54 31.60 2.28
CA GLU A 149 22.61 30.99 1.50
C GLU A 149 23.73 31.98 1.16
N ARG A 150 23.40 33.17 0.67
CA ARG A 150 24.40 34.22 0.40
C ARG A 150 25.17 34.63 1.64
N ARG A 151 24.49 34.81 2.78
CA ARG A 151 25.16 35.16 4.05
C ARG A 151 26.07 34.04 4.56
N PHE A 152 25.63 32.79 4.43
CA PHE A 152 26.43 31.62 4.78
C PHE A 152 27.70 31.53 3.90
N LEU A 153 27.58 31.74 2.59
CA LEU A 153 28.72 31.73 1.67
C LEU A 153 29.71 32.87 1.95
N GLN A 154 29.22 34.07 2.27
CA GLN A 154 30.08 35.20 2.66
C GLN A 154 30.90 34.91 3.93
N GLN A 155 30.35 34.18 4.90
CA GLN A 155 31.05 33.85 6.15
C GLN A 155 31.96 32.64 6.06
N SER A 156 31.65 31.69 5.19
CA SER A 156 32.43 30.44 5.07
C SER A 156 33.81 30.67 4.43
N GLY A 157 34.07 31.89 3.94
CA GLY A 157 35.23 32.21 3.12
C GLY A 157 35.25 31.41 1.82
N PRO A 158 36.15 31.73 0.88
CA PRO A 158 36.46 30.82 -0.20
C PRO A 158 37.15 29.60 0.40
N THR A 159 36.39 28.61 0.88
CA THR A 159 36.97 27.34 1.32
C THR A 159 37.54 26.65 0.08
N PRO A 160 38.88 26.55 -0.08
CA PRO A 160 39.46 25.96 -1.28
C PRO A 160 39.15 24.46 -1.26
N GLY A 161 38.46 23.97 -2.28
CA GLY A 161 38.38 22.53 -2.54
C GLY A 161 37.35 21.72 -1.76
N HIS A 162 36.30 22.33 -1.18
CA HIS A 162 35.11 21.53 -0.87
C HIS A 162 34.35 21.23 -2.16
N ALA A 163 34.84 20.17 -2.80
CA ALA A 163 34.21 19.40 -3.86
C ALA A 163 32.70 19.63 -3.87
N GLN A 164 32.28 20.42 -4.85
CA GLN A 164 30.91 20.61 -5.30
C GLN A 164 30.13 19.33 -4.99
N GLY A 165 29.30 19.41 -3.96
CA GLY A 165 28.76 18.26 -3.28
C GLY A 165 28.14 17.31 -4.29
N ARG A 166 28.78 16.14 -4.45
CA ARG A 166 28.36 15.02 -5.29
C ARG A 166 26.83 15.05 -5.45
N PRO A 167 26.31 15.44 -6.61
CA PRO A 167 24.88 15.67 -6.76
C PRO A 167 24.13 14.39 -6.40
N GLU A 168 23.15 14.55 -5.50
CA GLU A 168 21.81 13.96 -5.64
C GLU A 168 21.67 12.46 -5.90
N ARG A 169 22.66 11.62 -5.56
CA ARG A 169 22.48 10.16 -5.62
C ARG A 169 21.35 9.65 -4.70
N SER A 170 20.84 10.43 -3.74
CA SER A 170 19.73 10.00 -2.89
C SER A 170 18.35 10.13 -3.55
N LEU A 171 18.15 11.09 -4.46
CA LEU A 171 16.88 11.25 -5.19
C LEU A 171 16.85 10.33 -6.41
N ALA A 172 17.97 10.26 -7.14
CA ALA A 172 18.14 9.37 -8.29
C ALA A 172 17.99 7.88 -7.94
N SER A 173 18.28 7.47 -6.69
CA SER A 173 18.10 6.08 -6.25
C SER A 173 16.75 5.79 -5.58
N GLY A 174 15.99 6.82 -5.19
CA GLY A 174 14.69 6.67 -4.54
C GLY A 174 13.55 6.54 -5.54
N ILE A 175 13.59 7.26 -6.65
CA ILE A 175 12.57 7.20 -7.69
C ILE A 175 12.49 5.81 -8.36
N PRO A 176 13.58 5.21 -8.88
CA PRO A 176 13.48 3.91 -9.55
C PRO A 176 12.99 2.80 -8.61
N LEU A 177 13.38 2.84 -7.34
CA LEU A 177 12.95 1.85 -6.35
C LEU A 177 11.48 2.03 -5.94
N LEU A 178 10.92 3.24 -6.10
CA LEU A 178 9.49 3.51 -5.95
C LEU A 178 8.73 2.96 -7.16
N VAL A 179 9.21 3.23 -8.37
CA VAL A 179 8.62 2.73 -9.62
C VAL A 179 8.59 1.19 -9.62
N ILE A 180 9.70 0.54 -9.24
CA ILE A 180 9.75 -0.92 -9.07
C ILE A 180 8.76 -1.37 -8.00
N GLY A 181 8.72 -0.71 -6.83
CA GLY A 181 7.78 -1.05 -5.76
C GLY A 181 6.32 -0.99 -6.20
N VAL A 182 5.93 0.05 -6.93
CA VAL A 182 4.58 0.23 -7.48
C VAL A 182 4.28 -0.79 -8.58
N ALA A 183 5.23 -1.06 -9.48
CA ALA A 183 5.06 -2.06 -10.53
C ALA A 183 4.87 -3.47 -9.95
N VAL A 184 5.68 -3.85 -8.95
CA VAL A 184 5.57 -5.15 -8.28
C VAL A 184 4.25 -5.23 -7.49
N LEU A 185 3.79 -4.15 -6.84
CA LEU A 185 2.47 -4.09 -6.23
C LEU A 185 1.35 -4.31 -7.25
N ALA A 186 1.45 -3.68 -8.43
CA ALA A 186 0.45 -3.82 -9.48
C ALA A 186 0.40 -5.24 -10.06
N VAL A 187 1.57 -5.85 -10.34
CA VAL A 187 1.63 -7.25 -10.81
C VAL A 187 1.11 -8.21 -9.73
N GLY A 188 1.51 -8.01 -8.47
CA GLY A 188 1.00 -8.79 -7.35
C GLY A 188 -0.52 -8.68 -7.21
N ALA A 189 -1.09 -7.48 -7.39
CA ALA A 189 -2.53 -7.27 -7.33
C ALA A 189 -3.29 -7.94 -8.50
N VAL A 190 -2.72 -7.91 -9.71
CA VAL A 190 -3.32 -8.60 -10.88
C VAL A 190 -3.29 -10.11 -10.66
N ALA A 191 -2.15 -10.68 -10.27
CA ALA A 191 -2.04 -12.12 -9.99
C ALA A 191 -3.00 -12.55 -8.87
N PHE A 192 -3.17 -11.70 -7.85
CA PHE A 192 -4.10 -11.96 -6.75
C PHE A 192 -5.57 -11.87 -7.20
N SER A 193 -5.89 -11.03 -8.19
CA SER A 193 -7.28 -10.85 -8.65
C SER A 193 -7.88 -12.03 -9.40
N GLU A 194 -7.06 -12.99 -9.86
CA GLU A 194 -7.53 -14.21 -10.53
C GLU A 194 -7.92 -15.32 -9.54
N VAL A 195 -7.42 -15.26 -8.30
CA VAL A 195 -7.66 -16.26 -7.25
C VAL A 195 -9.15 -16.53 -7.01
N PRO A 196 -10.03 -15.50 -6.92
CA PRO A 196 -11.44 -15.75 -6.62
C PRO A 196 -12.19 -16.46 -7.74
N GLY A 197 -11.81 -16.26 -9.01
CA GLY A 197 -12.43 -16.96 -10.15
C GLY A 197 -12.18 -18.46 -10.08
N LEU A 198 -10.94 -18.85 -9.74
CA LEU A 198 -10.55 -20.25 -9.54
C LEU A 198 -11.29 -20.88 -8.36
N SER A 199 -11.49 -20.13 -7.26
CA SER A 199 -12.21 -20.66 -6.10
C SER A 199 -13.71 -20.79 -6.33
N ALA A 200 -14.31 -19.94 -7.15
CA ALA A 200 -15.71 -20.05 -7.56
C ALA A 200 -15.95 -21.29 -8.44
N GLU A 201 -15.08 -21.56 -9.43
CA GLU A 201 -15.19 -22.77 -10.25
C GLU A 201 -14.98 -24.05 -9.45
N LYS A 202 -14.02 -24.06 -8.52
CA LYS A 202 -13.81 -25.19 -7.61
C LYS A 202 -15.04 -25.45 -6.73
N ARG A 203 -15.68 -24.39 -6.22
CA ARG A 203 -16.93 -24.49 -5.47
C ARG A 203 -18.07 -25.00 -6.34
N ALA A 204 -18.19 -24.50 -7.57
CA ALA A 204 -19.21 -24.92 -8.53
C ALA A 204 -19.09 -26.41 -8.89
N LEU A 205 -17.87 -26.90 -9.15
CA LEU A 205 -17.62 -28.33 -9.38
C LEU A 205 -17.92 -29.17 -8.13
N ALA A 206 -17.53 -28.69 -6.94
CA ALA A 206 -17.77 -29.41 -5.69
C ALA A 206 -19.27 -29.47 -5.32
N SER A 207 -20.07 -28.48 -5.73
CA SER A 207 -21.52 -28.45 -5.53
C SER A 207 -22.31 -28.99 -6.72
N ALA A 208 -21.64 -29.40 -7.81
CA ALA A 208 -22.31 -29.88 -9.00
C ALA A 208 -23.00 -31.22 -8.72
N VAL A 209 -24.27 -31.31 -9.13
CA VAL A 209 -25.10 -32.51 -8.94
C VAL A 209 -24.85 -33.49 -10.11
N VAL A 210 -25.00 -34.79 -9.84
CA VAL A 210 -24.94 -35.82 -10.91
C VAL A 210 -26.05 -35.55 -11.92
N CYS A 211 -25.72 -35.54 -13.22
CA CYS A 211 -26.72 -35.27 -14.25
C CYS A 211 -27.81 -36.35 -14.28
N PRO A 212 -29.09 -35.97 -14.44
CA PRO A 212 -30.18 -36.93 -14.62
C PRO A 212 -29.97 -37.79 -15.87
N THR A 213 -30.16 -39.10 -15.76
CA THR A 213 -30.11 -40.03 -16.89
C THR A 213 -31.09 -39.63 -17.99
N GLY A 214 -30.59 -39.52 -19.23
CA GLY A 214 -31.41 -39.21 -20.42
C GLY A 214 -31.64 -37.72 -20.71
N THR A 215 -31.10 -36.80 -19.92
CA THR A 215 -31.21 -35.34 -20.19
C THR A 215 -30.01 -34.79 -20.96
N THR A 216 -30.26 -33.77 -21.79
CA THR A 216 -29.18 -32.99 -22.43
C THR A 216 -28.33 -32.32 -21.35
N PRO A 217 -26.99 -32.41 -21.43
CA PRO A 217 -26.10 -31.82 -20.43
C PRO A 217 -26.36 -30.33 -20.26
N THR A 218 -26.69 -29.94 -19.03
CA THR A 218 -26.64 -28.55 -18.58
C THR A 218 -25.23 -28.23 -18.10
N ALA A 219 -24.82 -26.98 -18.18
CA ALA A 219 -23.47 -26.53 -17.85
C ALA A 219 -23.02 -26.80 -16.39
N ASP A 220 -23.89 -27.19 -15.46
CA ASP A 220 -23.56 -27.29 -14.03
C ASP A 220 -23.76 -28.67 -13.40
N CYS A 221 -23.86 -29.74 -14.19
CA CYS A 221 -23.97 -31.10 -13.68
C CYS A 221 -22.75 -31.95 -14.05
N VAL A 222 -22.44 -32.94 -13.21
CA VAL A 222 -21.31 -33.86 -13.38
C VAL A 222 -21.80 -35.20 -13.94
N ARG A 223 -21.06 -35.78 -14.89
CA ARG A 223 -21.34 -37.09 -15.47
C ARG A 223 -20.17 -38.02 -15.27
N GLU A 224 -20.48 -39.28 -15.04
CA GLU A 224 -19.50 -40.36 -15.12
C GLU A 224 -19.75 -41.13 -16.41
N ILE A 225 -18.76 -41.12 -17.30
CA ILE A 225 -18.83 -41.78 -18.60
C ILE A 225 -17.77 -42.88 -18.64
N PRO A 226 -18.14 -44.15 -18.83
CA PRO A 226 -17.16 -45.21 -19.02
C PRO A 226 -16.40 -44.99 -20.33
N ALA A 227 -15.08 -45.13 -20.27
CA ALA A 227 -14.18 -45.03 -21.41
C ALA A 227 -13.07 -46.08 -21.31
N LEU A 228 -12.41 -46.34 -22.43
CA LEU A 228 -11.22 -47.20 -22.49
C LEU A 228 -9.99 -46.35 -22.77
N THR A 229 -8.88 -46.64 -22.10
CA THR A 229 -7.59 -46.04 -22.43
C THR A 229 -7.07 -46.63 -23.74
N VAL A 230 -6.69 -45.78 -24.70
CA VAL A 230 -6.04 -46.23 -25.94
C VAL A 230 -4.54 -46.27 -25.73
N THR A 231 -4.00 -45.14 -25.29
CA THR A 231 -2.58 -44.97 -24.97
C THR A 231 -2.45 -43.89 -23.90
N ALA A 232 -1.38 -43.97 -23.09
CA ALA A 232 -1.05 -42.96 -22.11
C ALA A 232 0.38 -42.45 -22.37
N GLY A 233 0.54 -41.13 -22.47
CA GLY A 233 1.83 -40.45 -22.45
C GLY A 233 2.16 -39.90 -21.06
N ASP A 234 3.29 -39.21 -20.94
CA ASP A 234 3.74 -38.66 -19.64
C ASP A 234 2.81 -37.56 -19.08
N SER A 235 2.11 -36.82 -19.95
CA SER A 235 1.25 -35.68 -19.59
C SER A 235 -0.15 -35.74 -20.22
N TRP A 236 -0.54 -36.86 -20.83
CA TRP A 236 -1.85 -37.00 -21.48
C TRP A 236 -2.30 -38.46 -21.55
N VAL A 237 -3.61 -38.67 -21.66
CA VAL A 237 -4.23 -39.98 -21.89
C VAL A 237 -5.18 -39.87 -23.09
N GLU A 238 -5.06 -40.77 -24.05
CA GLU A 238 -5.99 -40.86 -25.17
C GLU A 238 -7.12 -41.84 -24.82
N LEU A 239 -8.35 -41.35 -24.82
CA LEU A 239 -9.54 -42.09 -24.43
C LEU A 239 -10.38 -42.48 -25.65
N ARG A 240 -10.92 -43.69 -25.61
CA ARG A 240 -11.93 -44.19 -26.52
C ARG A 240 -13.23 -44.39 -25.74
N GLY A 241 -14.13 -43.43 -25.87
CA GLY A 241 -15.46 -43.45 -25.27
C GLY A 241 -16.48 -42.67 -26.10
N VAL A 242 -17.63 -42.38 -25.49
CA VAL A 242 -18.64 -41.48 -26.07
C VAL A 242 -18.21 -40.03 -25.79
N ALA A 243 -18.39 -39.13 -26.76
CA ALA A 243 -18.11 -37.72 -26.56
C ALA A 243 -18.83 -37.18 -25.31
N PRO A 244 -18.16 -36.38 -24.45
CA PRO A 244 -16.81 -35.80 -24.63
C PRO A 244 -15.65 -36.66 -24.08
N ALA A 245 -15.89 -37.89 -23.59
CA ALA A 245 -14.85 -38.82 -23.13
C ALA A 245 -14.10 -39.54 -24.28
N HIS A 246 -13.84 -38.81 -25.37
CA HIS A 246 -13.14 -39.30 -26.56
C HIS A 246 -12.04 -38.33 -26.97
N GLY A 247 -10.85 -38.84 -27.26
CA GLY A 247 -9.69 -38.06 -27.69
C GLY A 247 -8.63 -37.90 -26.60
N ARG A 248 -7.68 -37.00 -26.82
CA ARG A 248 -6.58 -36.76 -25.89
C ARG A 248 -6.99 -35.84 -24.76
N VAL A 249 -6.78 -36.31 -23.53
CA VAL A 249 -7.04 -35.59 -22.30
C VAL A 249 -5.70 -35.27 -21.63
N PRO A 250 -5.34 -33.98 -21.49
CA PRO A 250 -4.12 -33.59 -20.81
C PRO A 250 -4.26 -33.80 -19.29
N MET A 251 -3.19 -34.27 -18.66
CA MET A 251 -3.13 -34.64 -17.24
C MET A 251 -2.28 -33.62 -16.47
N LEU A 252 -2.63 -33.37 -15.20
CA LEU A 252 -1.80 -32.57 -14.30
C LEU A 252 -0.45 -33.24 -14.03
N GLU A 253 0.60 -32.45 -13.82
CA GLU A 253 1.97 -32.94 -13.64
C GLU A 253 2.14 -33.88 -12.44
N ASP A 254 1.36 -33.68 -11.37
CA ASP A 254 1.36 -34.51 -10.17
C ASP A 254 0.51 -35.79 -10.31
N ASP A 255 -0.43 -35.82 -11.26
CA ASP A 255 -1.37 -36.92 -11.50
C ASP A 255 -1.05 -37.67 -12.79
N ARG A 256 0.25 -37.87 -13.06
CA ARG A 256 0.70 -38.61 -14.24
C ARG A 256 0.00 -39.98 -14.29
N PRO A 257 -0.42 -40.46 -15.47
CA PRO A 257 -1.22 -41.67 -15.64
C PRO A 257 -0.43 -42.97 -15.40
N GLY A 258 0.57 -42.96 -14.50
CA GLY A 258 1.52 -44.03 -14.25
C GLY A 258 0.90 -45.42 -14.34
N ARG A 259 1.33 -46.18 -15.36
CA ARG A 259 0.90 -47.54 -15.72
C ARG A 259 -0.61 -47.73 -15.96
N LEU A 260 -1.34 -46.73 -16.47
CA LEU A 260 -2.58 -47.05 -17.18
C LEU A 260 -2.23 -47.95 -18.37
N SER A 261 -2.77 -49.15 -18.38
CA SER A 261 -2.55 -50.12 -19.46
C SER A 261 -3.43 -49.76 -20.66
N PRO A 262 -3.02 -50.07 -21.89
CA PRO A 262 -3.93 -50.00 -23.03
C PRO A 262 -5.16 -50.88 -22.80
N ASP A 263 -6.32 -50.41 -23.27
CA ASP A 263 -7.63 -51.03 -23.14
C ASP A 263 -8.13 -51.21 -21.69
N GLU A 264 -7.56 -50.45 -20.75
CA GLU A 264 -8.01 -50.41 -19.36
C GLU A 264 -9.32 -49.62 -19.24
N GLY A 265 -10.29 -50.20 -18.51
CA GLY A 265 -11.56 -49.54 -18.20
C GLY A 265 -11.36 -48.40 -17.22
N VAL A 266 -11.72 -47.19 -17.65
CA VAL A 266 -11.64 -45.98 -16.82
C VAL A 266 -12.99 -45.27 -16.77
N THR A 267 -13.28 -44.60 -15.65
CA THR A 267 -14.49 -43.78 -15.52
C THR A 267 -14.10 -42.32 -15.64
N ALA A 268 -14.52 -41.68 -16.73
CA ALA A 268 -14.28 -40.26 -16.97
C ALA A 268 -15.36 -39.40 -16.31
N THR A 269 -14.96 -38.56 -15.36
CA THR A 269 -15.81 -37.52 -14.79
C THR A 269 -15.81 -36.32 -15.72
N VAL A 270 -16.97 -35.98 -16.28
CA VAL A 270 -17.16 -34.87 -17.21
C VAL A 270 -17.95 -33.75 -16.54
N TRP A 271 -17.47 -32.52 -16.68
CA TRP A 271 -18.14 -31.29 -16.26
C TRP A 271 -17.96 -30.23 -17.35
N ARG A 272 -19.03 -29.53 -17.75
CA ARG A 272 -19.01 -28.51 -18.83
C ARG A 272 -18.37 -28.98 -20.14
N GLU A 273 -18.72 -30.20 -20.57
CA GLU A 273 -18.16 -30.86 -21.78
C GLU A 273 -16.65 -31.13 -21.72
N GLN A 274 -16.02 -31.03 -20.54
CA GLN A 274 -14.60 -31.31 -20.34
C GLN A 274 -14.43 -32.46 -19.35
N VAL A 275 -13.47 -33.36 -19.64
CA VAL A 275 -13.09 -34.42 -18.70
C VAL A 275 -12.26 -33.78 -17.59
N VAL A 276 -12.80 -33.71 -16.36
CA VAL A 276 -12.13 -33.09 -15.20
C VAL A 276 -11.36 -34.09 -14.32
N SER A 277 -11.76 -35.36 -14.32
CA SER A 277 -11.00 -36.42 -13.65
C SER A 277 -11.20 -37.78 -14.29
N LEU A 278 -10.22 -38.66 -14.14
CA LEU A 278 -10.28 -40.07 -14.54
C LEU A 278 -10.16 -40.95 -13.30
N ALA A 279 -11.06 -41.92 -13.14
CA ALA A 279 -10.98 -42.92 -12.08
C ALA A 279 -10.57 -44.29 -12.66
N ALA A 280 -9.52 -44.88 -12.10
CA ALA A 280 -8.98 -46.18 -12.50
C ALA A 280 -8.39 -46.88 -11.25
N HIS A 281 -8.74 -48.14 -11.00
CA HIS A 281 -8.13 -48.97 -9.93
C HIS A 281 -7.97 -48.24 -8.59
N ASP A 282 -9.08 -47.70 -8.06
CA ASP A 282 -9.18 -46.91 -6.82
C ASP A 282 -8.42 -45.58 -6.80
N LYS A 283 -7.74 -45.21 -7.90
CA LYS A 283 -7.07 -43.93 -8.06
C LYS A 283 -7.93 -42.97 -8.86
N ARG A 284 -7.93 -41.71 -8.44
CA ARG A 284 -8.56 -40.62 -9.16
C ARG A 284 -7.47 -39.66 -9.63
N LEU A 285 -7.28 -39.59 -10.93
CA LEU A 285 -6.32 -38.73 -11.60
C LEU A 285 -7.02 -37.46 -12.07
N ARG A 286 -6.42 -36.28 -11.86
CA ARG A 286 -6.98 -35.00 -12.32
C ARG A 286 -6.40 -34.60 -13.67
N THR A 287 -7.23 -33.95 -14.46
CA THR A 287 -6.86 -33.43 -15.78
C THR A 287 -6.54 -31.94 -15.68
N GLU A 288 -5.89 -31.35 -16.70
CA GLU A 288 -5.66 -29.89 -16.73
C GLU A 288 -6.97 -29.08 -16.73
N ALA A 289 -8.08 -29.68 -17.19
CA ALA A 289 -9.40 -29.08 -17.15
C ALA A 289 -10.03 -29.08 -15.74
N HIS A 290 -9.43 -29.77 -14.77
CA HIS A 290 -9.89 -29.71 -13.40
C HIS A 290 -9.65 -28.29 -12.83
N PRO A 291 -10.68 -27.61 -12.28
CA PRO A 291 -10.53 -26.27 -11.67
C PRO A 291 -9.71 -26.29 -10.36
N ALA A 292 -8.97 -27.36 -10.10
CA ALA A 292 -8.05 -27.49 -8.97
C ALA A 292 -6.60 -27.21 -9.39
N GLY A 293 -6.36 -26.60 -10.56
CA GLY A 293 -5.07 -26.03 -10.90
C GLY A 293 -4.51 -25.25 -9.72
N ASP A 294 -3.20 -25.35 -9.49
CA ASP A 294 -2.60 -24.97 -8.21
C ASP A 294 -2.88 -23.48 -7.87
N ILE A 295 -3.92 -23.25 -7.06
CA ILE A 295 -4.29 -21.92 -6.54
C ILE A 295 -3.21 -21.43 -5.56
N LEU A 296 -2.52 -22.38 -4.91
CA LEU A 296 -1.47 -22.10 -3.93
C LEU A 296 -0.29 -21.29 -4.49
N PRO A 297 0.38 -21.68 -5.60
CA PRO A 297 1.49 -20.94 -6.16
C PRO A 297 1.07 -19.58 -6.72
N SER A 298 -0.08 -19.42 -7.37
CA SER A 298 -0.50 -18.11 -7.89
C SER A 298 -0.82 -17.13 -6.75
N ALA A 299 -1.57 -17.56 -5.74
CA ALA A 299 -1.85 -16.76 -4.55
C ALA A 299 -0.58 -16.46 -3.73
N ALA A 300 0.33 -17.44 -3.59
CA ALA A 300 1.60 -17.26 -2.89
C ALA A 300 2.52 -16.28 -3.63
N VAL A 301 2.66 -16.42 -4.95
CA VAL A 301 3.46 -15.50 -5.78
C VAL A 301 2.88 -14.09 -5.73
N GLY A 302 1.56 -13.94 -5.85
CA GLY A 302 0.86 -12.64 -5.72
C GLY A 302 1.12 -12.00 -4.36
N THR A 303 1.00 -12.77 -3.28
CA THR A 303 1.26 -12.31 -1.90
C THR A 303 2.71 -11.88 -1.69
N VAL A 304 3.68 -12.68 -2.15
CA VAL A 304 5.11 -12.37 -2.06
C VAL A 304 5.42 -11.10 -2.84
N MET A 305 4.87 -10.94 -4.05
CA MET A 305 5.02 -9.71 -4.82
C MET A 305 4.43 -8.50 -4.09
N LEU A 306 3.22 -8.59 -3.54
CA LEU A 306 2.63 -7.49 -2.77
C LEU A 306 3.50 -7.06 -1.59
N LEU A 307 4.06 -8.02 -0.83
CA LEU A 307 4.96 -7.74 0.29
C LEU A 307 6.27 -7.08 -0.16
N ILE A 308 6.90 -7.58 -1.23
CA ILE A 308 8.12 -7.00 -1.79
C ILE A 308 7.86 -5.59 -2.31
N GLY A 309 6.76 -5.39 -3.04
CA GLY A 309 6.37 -4.09 -3.58
C GLY A 309 6.07 -3.07 -2.48
N ALA A 310 5.38 -3.49 -1.41
CA ALA A 310 5.15 -2.66 -0.22
C ALA A 310 6.45 -2.29 0.48
N TRP A 311 7.36 -3.25 0.67
CA TRP A 311 8.68 -3.01 1.28
C TRP A 311 9.54 -2.04 0.46
N CYS A 312 9.61 -2.24 -0.87
CA CYS A 312 10.32 -1.35 -1.79
C CYS A 312 9.74 0.06 -1.73
N SER A 313 8.41 0.20 -1.79
CA SER A 313 7.73 1.48 -1.70
C SER A 313 8.02 2.19 -0.37
N LEU A 314 7.95 1.46 0.75
CA LEU A 314 8.29 2.00 2.08
C LEU A 314 9.75 2.46 2.15
N ARG A 315 10.68 1.68 1.58
CA ARG A 315 12.12 2.01 1.58
C ARG A 315 12.42 3.20 0.68
N SER A 316 11.73 3.33 -0.45
CA SER A 316 11.80 4.52 -1.31
C SER A 316 11.23 5.74 -0.64
N CYS A 317 10.07 5.65 -0.01
CA CYS A 317 9.51 6.72 0.80
C CYS A 317 10.48 7.15 1.91
N ARG A 318 11.20 6.20 2.55
CA ARG A 318 12.26 6.53 3.52
C ARG A 318 13.45 7.29 2.91
N ARG A 319 13.81 7.03 1.65
CA ARG A 319 14.92 7.69 0.95
C ARG A 319 14.53 9.07 0.40
N LEU A 320 13.37 9.15 -0.23
CA LEU A 320 12.80 10.37 -0.79
C LEU A 320 12.34 11.34 0.31
N TRP A 321 11.82 10.78 1.39
CA TRP A 321 11.43 11.48 2.60
C TRP A 321 12.33 11.02 3.75
N PRO A 322 13.55 11.57 3.88
CA PRO A 322 14.35 11.37 5.07
C PRO A 322 13.63 12.09 6.22
N TRP A 323 12.64 11.39 6.80
CA TRP A 323 11.97 11.77 8.02
C TRP A 323 13.06 12.11 9.02
N ARG A 324 13.03 13.37 9.48
CA ARG A 324 14.00 13.93 10.42
C ARG A 324 14.25 12.91 11.53
N SER A 325 15.51 12.68 11.85
CA SER A 325 15.88 12.10 13.14
C SER A 325 15.11 12.87 14.22
N PRO A 326 14.54 12.17 15.22
CA PRO A 326 14.00 12.81 16.41
C PRO A 326 15.04 13.76 17.00
N ARG A 327 14.59 14.77 17.75
CA ARG A 327 15.48 15.70 18.46
C ARG A 327 16.62 14.92 19.15
N PRO A 328 17.86 15.45 19.20
CA PRO A 328 18.87 14.88 20.09
C PRO A 328 18.29 14.83 21.51
N GLY A 329 18.10 13.62 22.04
CA GLY A 329 17.46 13.35 23.34
C GLY A 329 16.12 12.60 23.31
N ALA A 330 15.42 12.52 22.18
CA ALA A 330 14.26 11.65 22.03
C ALA A 330 14.72 10.28 21.50
N GLY A 331 14.76 9.27 22.38
CA GLY A 331 15.31 7.93 22.12
C GLY A 331 15.16 7.47 20.67
N GLU A 332 16.30 7.32 19.97
CA GLU A 332 16.42 7.23 18.51
C GLU A 332 15.72 6.02 17.86
N GLY A 333 15.22 5.06 18.62
CA GLY A 333 14.70 3.80 18.09
C GLY A 333 13.19 3.75 17.83
N TRP A 334 12.37 4.44 18.63
CA TRP A 334 10.97 3.98 18.81
C TRP A 334 10.01 4.42 17.69
N THR A 335 10.06 5.69 17.28
CA THR A 335 9.12 6.23 16.27
C THR A 335 9.37 5.68 14.87
N ARG A 336 10.61 5.26 14.57
CA ARG A 336 11.02 4.71 13.26
C ARG A 336 10.52 3.29 13.03
N ASN A 337 10.53 2.47 14.09
CA ASN A 337 10.06 1.10 14.05
C ASN A 337 8.53 1.05 14.17
N ALA A 338 7.92 1.94 14.95
CA ALA A 338 6.46 2.00 15.13
C ALA A 338 5.70 2.23 13.81
N TRP A 339 6.10 3.19 12.96
CA TRP A 339 5.41 3.42 11.68
C TRP A 339 5.59 2.28 10.68
N SER A 340 6.75 1.64 10.70
CA SER A 340 7.03 0.50 9.82
C SER A 340 6.22 -0.71 10.26
N ALA A 341 6.13 -0.94 11.59
CA ALA A 341 5.26 -1.94 12.18
C ALA A 341 3.79 -1.64 11.86
N VAL A 342 3.31 -0.40 12.01
CA VAL A 342 1.92 -0.05 11.67
C VAL A 342 1.61 -0.30 10.20
N VAL A 343 2.47 0.12 9.27
CA VAL A 343 2.25 -0.11 7.82
C VAL A 343 2.31 -1.60 7.48
N LEU A 344 3.26 -2.34 8.05
CA LEU A 344 3.36 -3.79 7.86
C LEU A 344 2.20 -4.54 8.52
N SER A 345 1.71 -4.10 9.67
CA SER A 345 0.56 -4.69 10.36
C SER A 345 -0.74 -4.42 9.61
N VAL A 346 -0.91 -3.23 9.03
CA VAL A 346 -2.05 -2.92 8.15
C VAL A 346 -2.00 -3.79 6.90
N TRP A 347 -0.83 -3.94 6.27
CA TRP A 347 -0.68 -4.82 5.11
C TRP A 347 -0.86 -6.30 5.45
N ALA A 348 -0.31 -6.77 6.56
CA ALA A 348 -0.51 -8.13 7.04
C ALA A 348 -1.99 -8.40 7.34
N PHE A 349 -2.70 -7.42 7.93
CA PHE A 349 -4.14 -7.49 8.15
C PHE A 349 -4.92 -7.56 6.84
N VAL A 350 -4.60 -6.72 5.85
CA VAL A 350 -5.23 -6.79 4.52
C VAL A 350 -4.98 -8.15 3.87
N VAL A 351 -3.76 -8.65 3.88
CA VAL A 351 -3.42 -9.98 3.36
C VAL A 351 -4.20 -11.07 4.10
N LEU A 352 -4.29 -11.00 5.43
CA LEU A 352 -5.03 -11.97 6.24
C LEU A 352 -6.54 -11.93 5.98
N VAL A 353 -7.15 -10.75 5.87
CA VAL A 353 -8.57 -10.61 5.56
C VAL A 353 -8.90 -11.17 4.17
N VAL A 354 -8.02 -10.95 3.20
CA VAL A 354 -8.25 -11.48 1.85
C VAL A 354 -8.05 -13.00 1.81
N LEU A 355 -7.07 -13.54 2.54
CA LEU A 355 -6.86 -14.99 2.66
C LEU A 355 -7.94 -15.70 3.50
N ASP A 356 -8.56 -14.98 4.43
CA ASP A 356 -9.60 -15.48 5.33
C ASP A 356 -10.89 -15.87 4.58
N VAL A 357 -11.28 -15.07 3.58
CA VAL A 357 -12.49 -15.31 2.78
C VAL A 357 -12.51 -16.70 2.11
N GLU A 358 -11.33 -17.27 1.81
CA GLU A 358 -11.25 -18.57 1.13
C GLU A 358 -10.89 -19.76 2.04
N THR A 359 -10.21 -19.52 3.15
CA THR A 359 -9.64 -20.62 3.96
C THR A 359 -10.40 -20.92 5.25
N GLY A 360 -11.42 -20.11 5.59
CA GLY A 360 -12.14 -20.24 6.87
C GLY A 360 -11.29 -19.89 8.09
N LEU A 361 -10.17 -19.18 7.88
CA LEU A 361 -9.20 -18.75 8.89
C LEU A 361 -9.64 -17.45 9.59
N GLY A 362 -10.93 -17.30 9.90
CA GLY A 362 -11.51 -16.04 10.44
C GLY A 362 -10.90 -15.63 11.75
N TRP A 363 -10.46 -16.63 12.49
CA TRP A 363 -9.75 -16.47 13.74
C TRP A 363 -8.36 -15.86 13.56
N ALA A 364 -7.68 -16.05 12.43
CA ALA A 364 -6.38 -15.46 12.16
C ALA A 364 -6.50 -13.95 11.84
N ALA A 365 -7.49 -13.54 11.06
CA ALA A 365 -7.80 -12.12 10.84
C ALA A 365 -8.20 -11.42 12.16
N ALA A 366 -8.99 -12.09 13.01
CA ALA A 366 -9.35 -11.58 14.34
C ALA A 366 -8.12 -11.49 15.28
N LEU A 367 -7.25 -12.50 15.29
CA LEU A 367 -6.04 -12.53 16.11
C LEU A 367 -5.00 -11.49 15.71
N TRP A 368 -4.93 -11.10 14.44
CA TRP A 368 -3.98 -10.09 13.94
C TRP A 368 -4.57 -8.68 13.87
N GLY A 369 -5.89 -8.56 13.70
CA GLY A 369 -6.59 -7.27 13.71
C GLY A 369 -6.44 -6.55 15.04
N ALA A 370 -6.57 -7.26 16.16
CA ALA A 370 -6.42 -6.66 17.49
C ALA A 370 -4.98 -6.13 17.75
N PRO A 371 -3.89 -6.87 17.48
CA PRO A 371 -2.52 -6.36 17.55
C PRO A 371 -2.23 -5.22 16.58
N ALA A 372 -2.72 -5.27 15.34
CA ALA A 372 -2.53 -4.21 14.35
C ALA A 372 -3.22 -2.91 14.79
N LEU A 373 -4.46 -3.01 15.26
CA LEU A 373 -5.23 -1.91 15.83
C LEU A 373 -4.55 -1.39 17.10
N LEU A 374 -4.07 -2.28 17.97
CA LEU A 374 -3.33 -1.90 19.19
C LEU A 374 -2.05 -1.14 18.85
N LEU A 375 -1.26 -1.60 17.87
CA LEU A 375 -0.05 -0.90 17.42
C LEU A 375 -0.38 0.46 16.80
N LEU A 376 -1.45 0.56 16.04
CA LEU A 376 -1.93 1.82 15.47
C LEU A 376 -2.41 2.78 16.57
N LEU A 377 -3.16 2.28 17.56
CA LEU A 377 -3.59 3.03 18.75
C LEU A 377 -2.41 3.42 19.64
N LEU A 378 -1.40 2.58 19.80
CA LEU A 378 -0.17 2.89 20.53
C LEU A 378 0.66 3.94 19.79
N GLY A 379 0.74 3.87 18.46
CA GLY A 379 1.34 4.91 17.63
C GLY A 379 0.62 6.25 17.76
N LEU A 380 -0.71 6.25 17.71
CA LEU A 380 -1.56 7.41 17.97
C LEU A 380 -1.40 7.94 19.40
N ARG A 381 -1.33 7.05 20.40
CA ARG A 381 -1.14 7.39 21.81
C ARG A 381 0.23 7.97 22.09
N ALA A 382 1.27 7.45 21.45
CA ALA A 382 2.62 8.00 21.54
C ALA A 382 2.68 9.40 20.91
N ALA A 383 2.08 9.56 19.72
CA ALA A 383 1.88 10.86 19.11
C ALA A 383 1.03 11.81 19.99
N TRP A 384 0.08 11.29 20.76
CA TRP A 384 -0.74 12.03 21.73
C TRP A 384 0.04 12.45 22.98
N ARG A 385 0.94 11.58 23.48
CA ARG A 385 1.75 11.84 24.67
C ARG A 385 2.84 12.88 24.42
N ASP A 386 3.38 12.92 23.21
CA ASP A 386 4.43 13.86 22.80
C ASP A 386 3.91 15.25 22.38
N GLY A 387 2.58 15.50 22.39
CA GLY A 387 2.03 16.77 21.90
C GLY A 387 0.64 17.14 22.45
N ASP A 388 0.64 17.93 23.53
CA ASP A 388 -0.43 18.82 24.00
C ASP A 388 -1.83 18.22 24.27
N HIS A 389 -2.02 17.72 25.49
CA HIS A 389 -3.31 17.30 26.05
C HIS A 389 -4.39 18.41 26.05
N LEU A 390 -3.99 19.69 26.05
CA LEU A 390 -4.90 20.84 26.09
C LEU A 390 -5.67 21.04 24.78
N LEU A 391 -5.08 20.68 23.64
CA LEU A 391 -5.70 20.89 22.33
C LEU A 391 -6.76 19.83 22.02
N TRP A 392 -6.56 18.59 22.44
CA TRP A 392 -7.57 17.53 22.35
C TRP A 392 -8.79 17.81 23.23
N ARG A 393 -8.60 18.38 24.42
CA ARG A 393 -9.71 18.90 25.23
C ARG A 393 -10.49 20.01 24.51
N SER A 394 -9.86 20.77 23.61
CA SER A 394 -10.56 21.81 22.82
C SER A 394 -11.30 21.24 21.61
N VAL A 395 -10.75 20.20 20.96
CA VAL A 395 -11.39 19.49 19.84
C VAL A 395 -12.58 18.67 20.34
N LEU A 396 -12.43 17.90 21.41
CA LEU A 396 -13.54 17.18 22.04
C LEU A 396 -14.61 18.14 22.55
N ARG A 397 -14.23 19.29 23.14
CA ARG A 397 -15.21 20.32 23.53
C ARG A 397 -15.90 20.97 22.32
N ARG A 398 -15.25 21.12 21.17
CA ARG A 398 -15.90 21.63 19.95
C ARG A 398 -16.83 20.60 19.35
N ALA A 399 -16.39 19.35 19.20
CA ALA A 399 -17.20 18.25 18.70
C ALA A 399 -18.45 18.02 19.58
N TRP A 400 -18.29 18.04 20.91
CA TRP A 400 -19.41 17.97 21.84
C TRP A 400 -20.38 19.15 21.62
N ARG A 401 -19.88 20.38 21.47
CA ARG A 401 -20.74 21.55 21.23
C ARG A 401 -21.49 21.47 19.90
N THR A 402 -20.91 20.88 18.86
CA THR A 402 -21.63 20.66 17.60
C THR A 402 -22.74 19.63 17.77
N VAL A 403 -22.48 18.52 18.46
CA VAL A 403 -23.50 17.49 18.73
C VAL A 403 -24.63 18.03 19.61
N ARG A 404 -24.32 18.87 20.61
CA ARG A 404 -25.33 19.46 21.51
C ARG A 404 -26.15 20.59 20.89
N ARG A 405 -25.75 21.11 19.73
CA ARG A 405 -26.45 22.18 19.00
C ARG A 405 -27.33 21.66 17.87
N SER A 406 -27.28 20.38 17.57
CA SER A 406 -28.30 19.75 16.74
C SER A 406 -29.59 19.67 17.57
N PRO A 407 -30.70 20.30 17.16
CA PRO A 407 -31.98 20.08 17.80
C PRO A 407 -32.32 18.59 17.69
N ALA A 408 -32.77 18.00 18.80
CA ALA A 408 -33.33 16.66 18.76
C ALA A 408 -34.53 16.64 17.80
N PRO A 409 -34.76 15.54 17.06
CA PRO A 409 -35.88 15.42 16.14
C PRO A 409 -37.23 15.58 16.83
#